data_AF-A0A0L1L3E5-F1
#
_entry.id   AF-A0A0L1L3E5-F1
#
_cell.length_a   1.000
_cell.length_b   1.000
_cell.length_c   1.000
_cell.angle_alpha   90.00
_cell.angle_beta   90.00
_cell.angle_gamma   90.00
#
_symmetry.space_group_name_H-M   'P 1'
#
loop_
_entity.id
_entity.type
_entity.pdbx_description
1 polymer ?
#
loop_
_entity_poly.entity_id
_entity_poly.type
_entity_poly.pdbx_seq_one_letter_code
_entity_poly.pdbx_strand_id
1 'polypeptide(L)'
;PVVVGLPEDIIRQQIDATVHPVIPVAAGGMSSTDAAALQAALAESRKPLFVTGGNDWTQEAADQLTGWLERHHIPAAAEWRTQGTVSFDSPSYVGPIGYGRPRP
;
A
#
# COMPACT_ATOMS: atom_id res chain seq x y z
N PRO A 1 -7.86 -13.95 -2.91
CA PRO A 1 -8.93 -14.57 -2.08
C PRO A 1 -8.48 -15.97 -1.66
N VAL A 2 -8.92 -16.46 -0.50
CA VAL A 2 -8.69 -17.84 -0.06
C VAL A 2 -10.02 -18.55 -0.04
N VAL A 3 -10.09 -19.74 -0.66
CA VAL A 3 -11.27 -20.61 -0.62
C VAL A 3 -10.85 -21.90 0.06
N VAL A 4 -11.54 -22.26 1.14
CA VAL A 4 -11.32 -23.53 1.86
C VAL A 4 -12.55 -24.40 1.63
N GLY A 5 -12.38 -25.48 0.88
CA GLY A 5 -13.40 -26.50 0.70
C GLY A 5 -13.20 -27.62 1.71
N LEU A 6 -14.25 -27.96 2.46
CA LEU A 6 -14.22 -29.06 3.43
C LEU A 6 -15.19 -30.17 2.98
N PRO A 7 -14.72 -31.40 2.74
CA PRO A 7 -15.59 -32.52 2.37
C PRO A 7 -16.58 -32.90 3.48
N GLU A 8 -17.80 -33.30 3.11
CA GLU A 8 -18.89 -33.65 4.04
C GLU A 8 -18.51 -34.81 4.98
N ASP A 9 -17.74 -35.76 4.48
CA ASP A 9 -17.23 -36.91 5.23
C ASP A 9 -16.09 -36.56 6.19
N ILE A 10 -15.43 -35.42 6.00
CA ILE A 10 -14.34 -34.93 6.85
C ILE A 10 -14.88 -34.01 7.95
N ILE A 11 -15.81 -33.09 7.64
CA ILE A 11 -16.34 -32.14 8.64
C ILE A 11 -17.11 -32.80 9.80
N ARG A 12 -17.58 -34.04 9.59
CA ARG A 12 -18.32 -34.80 10.59
C ARG A 12 -17.42 -35.61 11.53
N GLN A 13 -16.12 -35.71 11.24
CA GLN A 13 -15.21 -36.51 12.05
C GLN A 13 -14.91 -35.81 13.39
N GLN A 14 -15.02 -36.58 14.48
CA GLN A 14 -14.57 -36.10 15.79
C GLN A 14 -13.05 -36.22 15.87
N ILE A 15 -12.39 -35.16 16.33
CA ILE A 15 -10.95 -35.12 16.55
C ILE A 15 -10.68 -34.59 17.96
N ASP A 16 -9.53 -34.97 18.52
CA ASP A 16 -8.99 -34.28 19.69
C ASP A 16 -8.44 -32.92 19.23
N ALA A 17 -9.20 -31.87 19.50
CA ALA A 17 -8.94 -30.55 18.94
C ALA A 17 -7.99 -29.76 19.84
N THR A 18 -6.73 -29.65 19.42
CA THR A 18 -5.83 -28.61 19.94
C THR A 18 -5.97 -27.36 19.07
N VAL A 19 -6.48 -26.27 19.64
CA VAL A 19 -6.63 -24.99 18.91
C VAL A 19 -5.26 -24.37 18.72
N HIS A 20 -4.89 -24.09 17.47
CA HIS A 20 -3.67 -23.34 17.17
C HIS A 20 -3.85 -21.87 17.61
N PRO A 21 -2.85 -21.26 18.27
CA PRO A 21 -2.91 -19.83 18.59
C PRO A 21 -3.07 -18.99 17.31
N VAL A 22 -3.69 -17.83 17.43
CA VAL A 22 -3.81 -16.89 16.30
C VAL A 22 -2.42 -16.57 15.77
N ILE A 23 -2.21 -16.81 14.47
CA ILE A 23 -0.98 -16.42 13.79
C ILE A 23 -1.08 -14.91 13.51
N PRO A 24 -0.19 -14.08 14.07
CA PRO A 24 -0.23 -12.65 13.83
C PRO A 24 0.09 -12.36 12.36
N VAL A 25 -0.62 -11.39 11.78
CA VAL A 25 -0.29 -10.87 10.45
C VAL A 25 1.02 -10.08 10.55
N ALA A 26 1.97 -10.37 9.68
CA ALA A 26 3.20 -9.59 9.61
C ALA A 26 2.87 -8.16 9.18
N ALA A 27 3.25 -7.17 10.01
CA ALA A 27 3.21 -5.78 9.61
C ALA A 27 4.42 -5.48 8.71
N GLY A 28 4.19 -4.79 7.59
CA GLY A 28 5.26 -4.15 6.84
C GLY A 28 5.87 -2.99 7.64
N GLY A 29 7.09 -2.58 7.30
CA GLY A 29 7.74 -1.45 7.94
C GLY A 29 8.96 -0.97 7.15
N MET A 30 9.38 0.26 7.44
CA MET A 30 10.58 0.87 6.89
C MET A 30 11.67 0.84 7.97
N SER A 31 12.85 0.31 7.66
CA SER A 31 13.99 0.38 8.58
C SER A 31 14.62 1.79 8.59
N SER A 32 15.47 2.08 9.57
CA SER A 32 16.25 3.32 9.58
C SER A 32 17.16 3.46 8.36
N THR A 33 17.63 2.33 7.82
CA THR A 33 18.46 2.31 6.60
C THR A 33 17.64 2.66 5.37
N ASP A 34 16.42 2.13 5.26
CA ASP A 34 15.50 2.45 4.16
C ASP A 34 15.10 3.93 4.18
N ALA A 35 14.83 4.48 5.36
CA ALA A 35 14.49 5.89 5.53
C ALA A 35 15.65 6.81 5.10
N ALA A 36 16.88 6.49 5.50
CA ALA A 36 18.07 7.24 5.09
C ALA A 36 18.30 7.17 3.58
N ALA A 37 18.11 5.99 2.97
CA ALA A 37 18.24 5.82 1.52
C ALA A 37 17.20 6.64 0.75
N LEU A 38 15.93 6.64 1.21
CA LEU A 38 14.88 7.47 0.62
C LEU A 38 15.20 8.96 0.72
N GLN A 39 15.68 9.41 1.88
CA GLN A 39 16.07 10.81 2.09
C GLN A 39 17.19 11.23 1.14
N ALA A 40 18.23 10.41 1.00
CA ALA A 40 19.34 10.68 0.09
C ALA A 40 18.87 10.75 -1.37
N ALA A 41 18.05 9.77 -1.80
CA ALA A 41 17.50 9.73 -3.15
C ALA A 41 16.63 10.96 -3.47
N LEU A 42 15.83 11.43 -2.52
CA LEU A 42 15.02 12.64 -2.68
C LEU A 42 15.89 13.91 -2.75
N ALA A 43 16.97 13.98 -1.97
CA ALA A 43 17.87 15.13 -1.96
C ALA A 43 18.61 15.31 -3.29
N GLU A 44 18.94 14.21 -3.97
CA GLU A 44 19.62 14.22 -5.28
C GLU A 44 18.66 14.35 -6.46
N SER A 45 17.36 14.11 -6.24
CA SER A 45 16.36 14.11 -7.31
C SER A 45 16.01 15.53 -7.77
N ARG A 46 15.99 15.73 -9.10
CA ARG A 46 15.61 17.02 -9.70
C ARG A 46 14.11 17.17 -9.93
N LYS A 47 13.40 16.06 -10.14
CA LYS A 47 11.97 16.01 -10.48
C LYS A 47 11.34 14.75 -9.89
N PRO A 48 11.22 14.67 -8.54
CA PRO A 48 10.62 13.51 -7.90
C PRO A 48 9.13 13.41 -8.25
N LEU A 49 8.63 12.18 -8.31
CA LEU A 49 7.20 11.86 -8.44
C LEU A 49 6.92 10.67 -7.52
N PHE A 50 5.89 10.81 -6.69
CA PHE A 50 5.37 9.70 -5.91
C PHE A 50 4.29 8.97 -6.73
N VAL A 51 4.26 7.64 -6.68
CA VAL A 51 3.19 6.85 -7.33
C VAL A 51 2.53 5.97 -6.29
N THR A 52 1.25 6.20 -6.01
CA THR A 52 0.49 5.38 -5.05
C THR A 52 0.09 4.07 -5.70
N GLY A 53 0.54 2.96 -5.13
CA GLY A 53 0.16 1.61 -5.53
C GLY A 53 -0.31 0.78 -4.35
N GLY A 54 -0.70 -0.46 -4.64
CA GLY A 54 -1.10 -1.43 -3.61
C GLY A 54 -2.51 -1.20 -3.07
N ASN A 55 -2.90 -2.06 -2.14
CA ASN A 55 -4.16 -1.98 -1.41
C ASN A 55 -3.83 -1.72 0.07
N ASP A 56 -4.84 -1.59 0.93
CA ASP A 56 -4.70 -1.44 2.39
C ASP A 56 -4.36 -0.03 2.91
N TRP A 57 -4.60 1.00 2.09
CA TRP A 57 -4.59 2.38 2.56
C TRP A 57 -5.70 2.63 3.58
N THR A 58 -5.33 3.08 4.77
CA THR A 58 -6.27 3.70 5.69
C THR A 58 -6.40 5.19 5.39
N GLN A 59 -7.52 5.80 5.79
CA GLN A 59 -7.71 7.25 5.64
C GLN A 59 -6.61 8.03 6.39
N GLU A 60 -6.26 7.60 7.59
CA GLU A 60 -5.21 8.23 8.39
C GLU A 60 -3.86 8.23 7.67
N ALA A 61 -3.45 7.10 7.09
CA ALA A 61 -2.20 7.00 6.34
C ALA A 61 -2.23 7.86 5.06
N ALA A 62 -3.37 7.91 4.37
CA ALA A 62 -3.61 8.75 3.21
C ALA A 62 -3.46 10.25 3.55
N ASP A 63 -4.03 10.69 4.67
CA ASP A 63 -3.94 12.08 5.13
C ASP A 63 -2.51 12.45 5.53
N GLN A 64 -1.81 11.56 6.25
CA GLN A 64 -0.41 11.75 6.62
C GLN A 64 0.50 11.84 5.40
N LEU A 65 0.31 10.96 4.41
CA LEU A 65 1.03 11.01 3.14
C LEU A 65 0.74 12.31 2.39
N THR A 66 -0.54 12.69 2.25
CA THR A 66 -0.95 13.91 1.55
C THR A 66 -0.27 15.14 2.16
N GLY A 67 -0.32 15.31 3.48
CA GLY A 67 0.35 16.42 4.14
C GLY A 67 1.88 16.39 4.01
N TRP A 68 2.49 15.19 3.98
CA TRP A 68 3.93 15.06 3.74
C TRP A 68 4.31 15.50 2.32
N LEU A 69 3.57 15.04 1.30
CA LEU A 69 3.80 15.42 -0.10
C LEU A 69 3.68 16.93 -0.29
N GLU A 70 2.66 17.56 0.31
CA GLU A 70 2.44 19.01 0.24
C GLU A 70 3.59 19.79 0.86
N ARG A 71 4.06 19.42 2.06
CA ARG A 71 5.19 20.09 2.72
C ARG A 71 6.48 20.00 1.90
N HIS A 72 6.68 18.90 1.19
CA HIS A 72 7.87 18.68 0.37
C HIS A 72 7.68 19.10 -1.10
N HIS A 73 6.50 19.60 -1.48
CA HIS A 73 6.14 19.98 -2.85
C HIS A 73 6.38 18.84 -3.86
N ILE A 74 6.07 17.61 -3.47
CA ILE A 74 6.27 16.42 -4.30
C ILE A 74 4.94 16.05 -4.98
N PRO A 75 4.86 16.02 -6.31
CA PRO A 75 3.67 15.56 -7.01
C PRO A 75 3.46 14.06 -6.78
N ALA A 76 2.21 13.63 -6.76
CA ALA A 76 1.78 12.26 -6.57
C ALA A 76 0.75 11.85 -7.62
N ALA A 77 1.05 10.77 -8.32
CA ALA A 77 0.17 10.18 -9.31
C ALA A 77 -0.44 8.87 -8.79
N ALA A 78 -1.70 8.61 -9.16
CA ALA A 78 -2.39 7.39 -8.75
C ALA A 78 -2.20 6.26 -9.78
N GLU A 79 -1.90 5.06 -9.29
CA GLU A 79 -1.96 3.82 -10.08
C GLU A 79 -3.41 3.31 -10.20
N TRP A 80 -3.57 2.13 -10.80
CA TRP A 80 -4.87 1.45 -10.91
C TRP A 80 -5.46 1.19 -9.52
N ARG A 81 -6.71 1.64 -9.31
CA ARG A 81 -7.49 1.47 -8.07
C ARG A 81 -6.94 2.15 -6.81
N THR A 82 -5.99 3.07 -6.96
CA THR A 82 -5.48 3.90 -5.84
C THR A 82 -5.84 5.38 -5.98
N GLN A 83 -6.83 5.69 -6.83
CA GLN A 83 -7.39 7.04 -6.89
C GLN A 83 -8.06 7.39 -5.55
N GLY A 84 -7.80 8.60 -5.06
CA GLY A 84 -8.27 9.05 -3.74
C GLY A 84 -7.33 8.72 -2.58
N THR A 85 -6.23 7.97 -2.79
CA THR A 85 -5.19 7.80 -1.75
C THR A 85 -4.53 9.13 -1.39
N VAL A 86 -4.31 10.00 -2.38
CA VAL A 86 -4.02 11.42 -2.14
C VAL A 86 -5.32 12.16 -2.42
N SER A 87 -5.67 13.11 -1.54
CA SER A 87 -6.88 13.92 -1.71
C SER A 87 -6.91 14.58 -3.09
N PHE A 88 -8.06 14.53 -3.76
CA PHE A 88 -8.24 15.15 -5.08
C PHE A 88 -8.08 16.68 -5.05
N ASP A 89 -8.30 17.30 -3.89
CA ASP A 89 -8.13 18.73 -3.68
C ASP A 89 -6.68 19.13 -3.35
N SER A 90 -5.80 18.15 -3.11
CA SER A 90 -4.40 18.42 -2.80
C SER A 90 -3.67 18.98 -4.03
N PRO A 91 -2.85 20.05 -3.89
CA PRO A 91 -2.00 20.52 -4.98
C PRO A 91 -0.95 19.47 -5.41
N SER A 92 -0.70 18.47 -4.57
CA SER A 92 0.22 17.37 -4.88
C SER A 92 -0.42 16.34 -5.81
N TYR A 93 -1.74 16.26 -5.95
CA TYR A 93 -2.39 15.25 -6.77
C TYR A 93 -2.31 15.61 -8.27
N VAL A 94 -1.61 14.78 -9.06
CA VAL A 94 -1.43 15.01 -10.51
C VAL A 94 -2.25 14.08 -11.40
N GLY A 95 -3.20 13.33 -10.81
CA GLY A 95 -4.09 12.44 -11.55
C GLY A 95 -3.58 11.00 -11.67
N PRO A 96 -4.36 10.13 -12.35
CA PRO A 96 -3.97 8.74 -12.58
C PRO A 96 -2.94 8.61 -13.71
N ILE A 97 -1.99 7.67 -13.58
CA ILE A 97 -0.98 7.39 -14.61
C ILE A 97 -1.50 6.60 -15.83
N GLY A 98 -2.79 6.26 -15.84
CA GLY A 98 -3.48 5.62 -16.97
C GLY A 98 -3.60 4.10 -16.91
N TYR A 99 -4.27 3.53 -17.92
CA TYR A 99 -4.60 2.11 -18.02
C TYR A 99 -3.78 1.45 -19.14
N GLY A 100 -3.01 0.43 -18.77
CA GLY A 100 -2.12 -0.28 -19.68
C GLY A 100 -0.76 0.42 -19.81
N ARG A 101 0.27 -0.18 -19.24
CA ARG A 101 1.64 0.14 -19.67
C ARG A 101 1.80 -0.47 -21.06
N PRO A 102 1.93 0.32 -22.16
CA PRO A 102 2.30 -0.27 -23.44
C PRO A 102 3.58 -1.08 -23.21
N ARG A 103 3.61 -2.32 -23.73
CA ARG A 103 4.87 -3.09 -23.74
C ARG A 103 5.92 -2.25 -24.50
N PRO A 104 7.18 -2.22 -24.03
CA PRO A 104 8.27 -1.65 -24.83
C PRO A 104 8.39 -2.36 -26.18
#